data_AF-A0A812ZGF9-F1
#
_entry.id   AF-A0A812ZGF9-F1
#
_cell.length_a   1.000
_cell.length_b   1.000
_cell.length_c   1.000
_cell.angle_alpha   90.00
_cell.angle_beta   90.00
_cell.angle_gamma   90.00
#
_symmetry.space_group_name_H-M   'P 1'
#
loop_
_entity.id
_entity.type
_entity.pdbx_description
1 polymer ?
#
loop_
_entity_poly.entity_id
_entity_poly.type
_entity_poly.pdbx_seq_one_letter_code
_entity_poly.pdbx_strand_id
1 'polypeptide(L)'
;MAEQCSAPGCAVEVVYAFQAFNWLVREDILVLECSSSAEPKTVPWAYTIPHRGLCKRLLQDICDTAQPENTSCALLLDEVPQSEACPEHVVELSRWLFRLVGCRRLMRVNLNNFQRRYNFLGTASLRGLPSYPVEILDGKIFLAGKVKPDSKALKQLNITNIAGLGVQEHSSTFRSYVGCQFFPVKSTKQLKLTLTAVLQFMRRSLEEHGRILILGDPADASARNHATACVVAFLMQDHQLDFEEAVKRIPRQLCGVSLDNQFGICWQLQNKSWNFGSILLEVYALSGQHVCALDVEPFVSVRDIKRLVERETGVCHFMQRLLVGEAELDQDHWEVVARDFYASGADTKYQLTLHLVRCEGEVWDGLRDLLETLVQENWRNRPLDTAWCATKLNRCKSELLDQGNQATFVPIPGMFGGIEVAWEMEGQGREVLNVTASSRMDYNFRECYIVSSEGFRKVKTSRT
;
A
#
# COMPACT_ATOMS: atom_id res chain seq x y z
N MET A 1 8.16 18.12 -7.25
CA MET A 1 7.88 19.52 -7.62
C MET A 1 8.96 19.95 -8.58
N ALA A 2 8.63 20.73 -9.61
CA ALA A 2 9.65 21.28 -10.51
C ALA A 2 10.28 22.52 -9.86
N GLU A 3 11.58 22.70 -10.04
CA GLU A 3 12.30 23.87 -9.53
C GLU A 3 12.29 24.96 -10.59
N GLN A 4 11.88 26.17 -10.20
CA GLN A 4 12.02 27.33 -11.07
C GLN A 4 13.48 27.81 -11.03
N CYS A 5 14.01 28.12 -12.20
CA CYS A 5 15.29 28.80 -12.28
C CYS A 5 15.23 30.13 -11.50
N SER A 6 16.18 30.35 -10.59
CA SER A 6 16.26 31.54 -9.75
C SER A 6 16.77 32.80 -10.48
N ALA A 7 17.11 32.69 -11.77
CA ALA A 7 17.60 33.83 -12.53
C ALA A 7 16.46 34.84 -12.80
N PRO A 8 16.64 36.14 -12.47
CA PRO A 8 15.60 37.14 -12.64
C PRO A 8 15.16 37.25 -14.10
N GLY A 9 13.87 37.00 -14.36
CA GLY A 9 13.26 37.03 -15.69
C GLY A 9 13.35 35.74 -16.51
N CYS A 10 13.87 34.65 -15.94
CA CYS A 10 13.97 33.35 -16.59
C CYS A 10 12.83 32.42 -16.14
N ALA A 11 11.71 32.41 -16.87
CA ALA A 11 10.58 31.51 -16.59
C ALA A 11 10.84 30.07 -17.10
N VAL A 12 12.04 29.55 -16.85
CA VAL A 12 12.45 28.19 -17.23
C VAL A 12 12.23 27.26 -16.05
N GLU A 13 11.48 26.20 -16.30
CA GLU A 13 11.15 25.18 -15.31
C GLU A 13 12.09 23.99 -15.49
N VAL A 14 12.84 23.65 -14.44
CA VAL A 14 13.69 22.45 -14.46
C VAL A 14 12.83 21.25 -14.05
N VAL A 15 12.75 20.26 -14.93
CA VAL A 15 11.90 19.08 -14.77
C VAL A 15 12.71 17.79 -14.77
N TYR A 16 12.19 16.76 -14.10
CA TYR A 16 12.77 15.42 -14.14
C TYR A 16 12.53 14.73 -15.49
N ALA A 17 13.33 13.71 -15.80
CA ALA A 17 13.24 12.96 -17.05
C ALA A 17 11.82 12.44 -17.34
N PHE A 18 11.16 11.85 -16.34
CA PHE A 18 9.80 11.32 -16.52
C PHE A 18 8.74 12.41 -16.72
N GLN A 19 8.94 13.59 -16.15
CA GLN A 19 8.05 14.73 -16.40
C GLN A 19 8.19 15.22 -17.84
N ALA A 20 9.42 15.33 -18.34
CA ALA A 20 9.68 15.65 -19.74
C ALA A 20 9.05 14.60 -20.68
N PHE A 21 9.24 13.31 -20.40
CA PHE A 21 8.66 12.21 -21.17
C PHE A 21 7.13 12.31 -21.24
N ASN A 22 6.52 12.58 -20.10
CA ASN A 22 5.08 12.77 -19.97
C ASN A 22 4.52 13.92 -20.80
N TRP A 23 5.29 14.99 -21.00
CA TRP A 23 4.89 16.08 -21.90
C TRP A 23 4.95 15.64 -23.35
N LEU A 24 6.02 14.95 -23.76
CA LEU A 24 6.18 14.43 -25.12
C LEU A 24 5.10 13.43 -25.53
N VAL A 25 4.65 12.59 -24.60
CA VAL A 25 3.60 11.59 -24.85
C VAL A 25 2.23 12.23 -25.03
N ARG A 26 2.01 13.40 -24.43
CA ARG A 26 0.68 14.02 -24.34
C ARG A 26 0.41 15.10 -25.36
N GLU A 27 1.45 15.85 -25.68
CA GLU A 27 1.35 17.10 -26.39
C GLU A 27 2.33 17.08 -27.53
N ASP A 28 1.89 17.52 -28.70
CA ASP A 28 2.80 17.82 -29.80
C ASP A 28 3.47 19.17 -29.52
N ILE A 29 4.52 19.12 -28.68
CA ILE A 29 5.30 20.28 -28.26
C ILE A 29 6.57 20.44 -29.09
N LEU A 30 7.08 21.67 -29.10
CA LEU A 30 8.41 21.94 -29.64
C LEU A 30 9.49 21.27 -28.77
N VAL A 31 10.35 20.45 -29.40
CA VAL A 31 11.47 19.80 -28.72
C VAL A 31 12.78 20.27 -29.30
N LEU A 32 13.63 20.78 -28.42
CA LEU A 32 14.92 21.35 -28.73
C LEU A 32 15.99 20.52 -28.03
N GLU A 33 17.00 20.09 -28.77
CA GLU A 33 18.15 19.40 -28.21
C GLU A 33 19.35 20.35 -28.26
N CYS A 34 19.75 20.86 -27.10
CA CYS A 34 21.00 21.61 -26.98
C CYS A 34 22.13 20.64 -26.74
N SER A 35 22.94 20.43 -27.79
CA SER A 35 24.08 19.52 -27.73
C SER A 35 25.30 20.11 -28.40
N SER A 36 26.45 19.57 -28.05
CA SER A 36 27.73 19.84 -28.72
C SER A 36 27.82 19.24 -30.13
N SER A 37 26.90 18.34 -30.48
CA SER A 37 26.81 17.69 -31.79
C SER A 37 25.91 18.48 -32.74
N ALA A 38 26.16 18.36 -34.05
CA ALA A 38 25.30 18.93 -35.09
C ALA A 38 24.04 18.08 -35.34
N GLU A 39 24.04 16.80 -34.96
CA GLU A 39 22.90 15.88 -35.11
C GLU A 39 22.26 15.58 -33.74
N PRO A 40 20.91 15.43 -33.69
CA PRO A 40 20.19 15.10 -32.47
C PRO A 40 20.53 13.67 -32.05
N LYS A 41 21.00 13.50 -30.82
CA LYS A 41 21.41 12.22 -30.27
C LYS A 41 20.24 11.41 -29.71
N THR A 42 19.12 12.07 -29.39
CA THR A 42 18.10 11.50 -28.49
C THR A 42 16.80 11.21 -29.18
N VAL A 43 16.34 12.18 -29.95
CA VAL A 43 15.01 12.21 -30.52
C VAL A 43 15.16 12.67 -31.97
N PRO A 44 14.88 11.83 -32.98
CA PRO A 44 15.19 12.13 -34.38
C PRO A 44 14.47 13.36 -34.93
N TRP A 45 13.39 13.76 -34.26
CA TRP A 45 12.53 14.87 -34.62
C TRP A 45 12.74 16.11 -33.73
N ALA A 46 13.74 16.09 -32.83
CA ALA A 46 14.14 17.27 -32.09
C ALA A 46 15.03 18.20 -32.93
N TYR A 47 14.87 19.51 -32.73
CA TYR A 47 15.72 20.50 -33.38
C TYR A 47 17.01 20.68 -32.60
N THR A 48 18.14 20.47 -33.26
CA THR A 48 19.46 20.61 -32.61
C THR A 48 19.87 22.07 -32.55
N ILE A 49 20.21 22.55 -31.36
CA ILE A 49 20.71 23.90 -31.11
C ILE A 49 22.14 23.81 -30.59
N PRO A 50 23.12 24.47 -31.24
CA PRO A 50 24.49 24.45 -30.76
C PRO A 50 24.62 25.16 -29.40
N HIS A 51 25.47 24.62 -28.51
CA HIS A 51 25.75 25.24 -27.21
C HIS A 51 26.31 26.67 -27.30
N ARG A 52 26.99 27.00 -28.39
CA ARG A 52 27.63 28.31 -28.59
C ARG A 52 26.92 29.08 -29.70
N GLY A 53 26.09 30.04 -29.28
CA GLY A 53 25.46 31.02 -30.15
C GLY A 53 24.14 30.54 -30.74
N LEU A 54 23.05 31.19 -30.32
CA LEU A 54 21.75 31.04 -30.97
C LEU A 54 21.75 31.85 -32.27
N CYS A 55 21.81 31.15 -33.40
CA CYS A 55 21.63 31.81 -34.68
C CYS A 55 20.15 32.12 -34.88
N LYS A 56 19.80 33.42 -34.98
CA LYS A 56 18.42 33.86 -35.30
C LYS A 56 17.84 33.16 -36.52
N ARG A 57 18.68 32.77 -37.51
CA ARG A 57 18.25 31.99 -38.68
C ARG A 57 17.79 30.59 -38.31
N LEU A 58 18.54 29.86 -37.48
CA LEU A 58 18.15 28.53 -37.02
C LEU A 58 16.80 28.57 -36.29
N LEU A 59 16.61 29.60 -35.46
CA LEU A 59 15.35 29.80 -34.75
C LEU A 59 14.18 30.16 -35.69
N GLN A 60 14.44 30.96 -36.72
CA GLN A 60 13.44 31.25 -37.75
C GLN A 60 13.09 30.00 -38.56
N ASP A 61 14.09 29.20 -38.94
CA ASP A 61 13.89 27.93 -39.64
C ASP A 61 13.08 26.96 -38.79
N ILE A 62 13.31 26.92 -37.47
CA ILE A 62 12.47 26.16 -36.53
C ILE A 62 11.03 26.67 -36.57
N CYS A 63 10.77 27.98 -36.53
CA CYS A 63 9.39 28.50 -36.65
C CYS A 63 8.72 28.16 -37.98
N ASP A 64 9.48 28.21 -39.07
CA ASP A 64 8.94 28.03 -40.41
C ASP A 64 8.71 26.54 -40.73
N THR A 65 9.49 25.64 -40.11
CA THR A 65 9.41 24.19 -40.35
C THR A 65 8.68 23.42 -39.25
N ALA A 66 8.81 23.84 -37.99
CA ALA A 66 8.13 23.22 -36.88
C ALA A 66 6.67 23.70 -36.91
N GLN A 67 5.77 22.79 -37.27
CA GLN A 67 4.34 22.98 -37.10
C GLN A 67 3.83 22.13 -35.92
N PRO A 68 4.37 22.27 -34.69
CA PRO A 68 3.80 21.56 -33.56
C PRO A 68 2.39 22.10 -33.32
N GLU A 69 1.44 21.23 -33.01
CA GLU A 69 0.08 21.65 -32.68
C GLU A 69 0.06 22.57 -31.44
N ASN A 70 1.05 22.43 -30.54
CA ASN A 70 1.17 23.22 -29.32
C ASN A 70 2.50 24.01 -29.24
N THR A 71 2.51 25.21 -29.82
CA THR A 71 3.64 26.17 -29.71
C THR A 71 3.73 26.87 -28.35
N SER A 72 2.72 26.70 -27.48
CA SER A 72 2.69 27.36 -26.17
C SER A 72 3.64 26.73 -25.15
N CYS A 73 4.14 25.52 -25.42
CA CYS A 73 5.06 24.79 -24.56
C CYS A 73 6.27 24.29 -25.37
N ALA A 74 7.45 24.32 -24.76
CA ALA A 74 8.67 23.77 -25.35
C ALA A 74 9.45 22.94 -24.32
N LEU A 75 10.10 21.88 -24.79
CA LEU A 75 11.04 21.07 -24.02
C LEU A 75 12.45 21.25 -24.57
N LEU A 76 13.37 21.63 -23.68
CA LEU A 76 14.80 21.71 -23.93
C LEU A 76 15.50 20.52 -23.27
N LEU A 77 16.10 19.66 -24.10
CA LEU A 77 17.05 18.63 -23.70
C LEU A 77 18.45 19.27 -23.68
N ASP A 78 19.06 19.42 -22.50
CA ASP A 78 20.31 20.18 -22.34
C ASP A 78 21.41 19.32 -21.73
N GLU A 79 22.61 19.31 -22.31
CA GLU A 79 23.77 18.57 -21.76
C GLU A 79 24.21 19.12 -20.39
N VAL A 80 23.93 20.41 -20.11
CA VAL A 80 24.33 21.04 -18.84
C VAL A 80 23.58 20.42 -17.65
N PRO A 81 24.28 20.09 -16.54
CA PRO A 81 23.68 19.57 -15.33
C PRO A 81 22.57 20.48 -14.76
N GLN A 82 21.60 19.88 -14.06
CA GLN A 82 20.51 20.61 -13.41
C GLN A 82 20.97 21.42 -12.19
N SER A 83 22.10 21.05 -11.58
CA SER A 83 22.67 21.73 -10.40
C SER A 83 23.37 23.04 -10.73
N GLU A 84 23.64 23.32 -12.01
CA GLU A 84 24.30 24.54 -12.44
C GLU A 84 23.29 25.67 -12.65
N ALA A 85 23.73 26.90 -12.38
CA ALA A 85 22.98 28.10 -12.71
C ALA A 85 22.55 28.07 -14.18
N CYS A 86 21.37 28.60 -14.48
CA CYS A 86 20.82 28.54 -15.83
C CYS A 86 21.79 29.16 -16.85
N PRO A 87 22.28 28.38 -17.81
CA PRO A 87 23.27 28.86 -18.76
C PRO A 87 22.75 30.04 -19.59
N GLU A 88 23.65 30.93 -20.00
CA GLU A 88 23.30 32.11 -20.78
C GLU A 88 22.54 31.77 -22.07
N HIS A 89 22.91 30.66 -22.74
CA HIS A 89 22.21 30.20 -23.94
C HIS A 89 20.76 29.80 -23.67
N VAL A 90 20.47 29.22 -22.50
CA VAL A 90 19.10 28.87 -22.09
C VAL A 90 18.29 30.14 -21.80
N VAL A 91 18.91 31.13 -21.15
CA VAL A 91 18.28 32.43 -20.88
C VAL A 91 17.94 33.13 -22.20
N GLU A 92 18.88 33.18 -23.15
CA GLU A 92 18.65 33.76 -24.47
C GLU A 92 17.54 33.03 -25.25
N LEU A 93 17.58 31.69 -25.28
CA LEU A 93 16.57 30.86 -25.91
C LEU A 93 15.18 31.11 -25.32
N SER A 94 15.08 31.18 -24.00
CA SER A 94 13.81 31.41 -23.30
C SER A 94 13.19 32.77 -23.68
N ARG A 95 14.00 33.84 -23.73
CA ARG A 95 13.54 35.17 -24.14
C ARG A 95 13.03 35.16 -25.57
N TRP A 96 13.70 34.43 -26.45
CA TRP A 96 13.29 34.32 -27.84
C TRP A 96 11.97 33.55 -27.98
N LEU A 97 11.88 32.34 -27.39
CA LEU A 97 10.68 31.51 -27.43
C LEU A 97 9.45 32.25 -26.88
N PHE A 98 9.61 32.99 -25.78
CA PHE A 98 8.50 33.72 -25.17
C PHE A 98 8.06 34.94 -25.98
N ARG A 99 9.00 35.66 -26.61
CA ARG A 99 8.67 36.89 -27.35
C ARG A 99 8.22 36.65 -28.77
N LEU A 100 8.86 35.72 -29.48
CA LEU A 100 8.70 35.57 -30.93
C LEU A 100 7.82 34.38 -31.29
N VAL A 101 7.89 33.28 -30.54
CA VAL A 101 7.06 32.09 -30.79
C VAL A 101 5.73 32.14 -30.02
N GLY A 102 5.64 33.01 -29.00
CA GLY A 102 4.49 33.04 -28.09
C GLY A 102 4.46 31.84 -27.14
N CYS A 103 5.60 31.17 -26.95
CA CYS A 103 5.75 30.14 -25.95
C CYS A 103 5.45 30.73 -24.57
N ARG A 104 4.71 29.99 -23.74
CA ARG A 104 4.35 30.41 -22.38
C ARG A 104 5.12 29.64 -21.31
N ARG A 105 5.70 28.50 -21.70
CA ARG A 105 6.38 27.59 -20.78
C ARG A 105 7.55 26.90 -21.47
N LEU A 106 8.76 27.08 -20.92
CA LEU A 106 9.95 26.36 -21.34
C LEU A 106 10.38 25.41 -20.22
N MET A 107 10.39 24.11 -20.53
CA MET A 107 10.86 23.08 -19.61
C MET A 107 12.27 22.66 -19.99
N ARG A 108 13.16 22.52 -19.01
CA ARG A 108 14.53 22.06 -19.19
C ARG A 108 14.73 20.74 -18.48
N VAL A 109 15.30 19.77 -19.19
CA VAL A 109 15.69 18.48 -18.63
C VAL A 109 17.12 18.15 -19.00
N ASN A 110 17.86 17.52 -18.09
CA ASN A 110 19.21 17.07 -18.41
C ASN A 110 19.15 15.95 -19.46
N LEU A 111 19.90 16.16 -20.55
CA LEU A 111 19.88 15.31 -21.71
C LEU A 111 20.36 13.88 -21.40
N ASN A 112 21.45 13.75 -20.64
CA ASN A 112 22.02 12.45 -20.30
C ASN A 112 21.08 11.61 -19.43
N ASN A 113 20.41 12.24 -18.46
CA ASN A 113 19.42 11.58 -17.62
C ASN A 113 18.20 11.13 -18.44
N PHE A 114 17.75 11.96 -19.37
CA PHE A 114 16.64 11.64 -20.26
C PHE A 114 16.99 10.48 -21.21
N GLN A 115 18.14 10.54 -21.88
CA GLN A 115 18.65 9.50 -22.77
C GLN A 115 18.82 8.16 -22.06
N ARG A 116 19.46 8.15 -20.89
CA ARG A 116 19.68 6.90 -20.13
C ARG A 116 18.39 6.15 -19.88
N ARG A 117 17.28 6.88 -19.69
CA ARG A 117 15.99 6.32 -19.31
C ARG A 117 15.08 6.02 -20.50
N TYR A 118 15.09 6.88 -21.52
CA TYR A 118 14.20 6.80 -22.68
C TYR A 118 14.96 6.69 -24.01
N ASN A 119 16.11 6.01 -24.02
CA ASN A 119 16.94 5.80 -25.21
C ASN A 119 16.16 5.22 -26.40
N PHE A 120 15.09 4.47 -26.15
CA PHE A 120 14.25 3.88 -27.17
C PHE A 120 13.54 4.94 -28.05
N LEU A 121 13.40 6.17 -27.56
CA LEU A 121 12.84 7.29 -28.31
C LEU A 121 13.70 7.69 -29.52
N GLY A 122 15.00 7.34 -29.53
CA GLY A 122 15.88 7.52 -30.67
C GLY A 122 15.43 6.79 -31.94
N THR A 123 14.50 5.84 -31.81
CA THR A 123 13.90 5.10 -32.94
C THR A 123 12.39 5.25 -33.01
N ALA A 124 11.79 6.04 -32.12
CA ALA A 124 10.34 6.21 -32.06
C ALA A 124 9.88 7.26 -33.07
N SER A 125 8.80 6.95 -33.80
CA SER A 125 8.09 7.95 -34.58
C SER A 125 7.26 8.83 -33.65
N LEU A 126 7.19 10.13 -33.91
CA LEU A 126 6.31 11.08 -33.22
C LEU A 126 4.86 10.57 -33.14
N ARG A 127 4.36 9.95 -34.22
CA ARG A 127 3.01 9.39 -34.29
C ARG A 127 2.77 8.20 -33.35
N GLY A 128 3.84 7.54 -32.89
CA GLY A 128 3.78 6.41 -31.96
C GLY A 128 3.78 6.83 -30.49
N LEU A 129 4.15 8.07 -30.16
CA LEU A 129 4.25 8.52 -28.76
C LEU A 129 2.95 8.42 -27.97
N PRO A 130 1.76 8.71 -28.54
CA PRO A 130 0.51 8.60 -27.79
C PRO A 130 0.19 7.17 -27.30
N SER A 131 0.83 6.12 -27.85
CA SER A 131 0.64 4.75 -27.36
C SER A 131 1.40 4.46 -26.07
N TYR A 132 2.35 5.31 -25.66
CA TYR A 132 3.05 5.11 -24.40
C TYR A 132 2.18 5.55 -23.22
N PRO A 133 2.13 4.76 -22.14
CA PRO A 133 1.49 5.19 -20.92
C PRO A 133 2.28 6.31 -20.25
N VAL A 134 1.56 7.14 -19.52
CA VAL A 134 2.13 8.22 -18.73
C VAL A 134 2.74 7.67 -17.44
N GLU A 135 3.88 8.19 -17.03
CA GLU A 135 4.53 7.85 -15.78
C GLU A 135 4.09 8.78 -14.63
N ILE A 136 3.35 8.26 -13.66
CA ILE A 136 2.82 9.04 -12.54
C ILE A 136 3.84 9.13 -11.39
N LEU A 137 4.48 8.00 -11.10
CA LEU A 137 5.53 7.91 -10.09
C LEU A 137 6.80 7.41 -10.73
N ASP A 138 7.91 8.08 -10.41
CA ASP A 138 9.20 7.87 -11.02
C ASP A 138 9.64 6.40 -10.98
N GLY A 139 9.57 5.75 -12.14
CA GLY A 139 10.06 4.41 -12.42
C GLY A 139 9.13 3.31 -11.98
N LYS A 140 7.92 3.65 -11.52
CA LYS A 140 7.10 2.76 -10.68
C LYS A 140 5.68 2.60 -11.19
N ILE A 141 4.94 3.70 -11.32
CA ILE A 141 3.50 3.66 -11.63
C ILE A 141 3.25 4.36 -12.95
N PHE A 142 2.59 3.66 -13.86
CA PHE A 142 2.20 4.13 -15.16
C PHE A 142 0.67 4.10 -15.29
N LEU A 143 0.12 5.08 -16.00
CA LEU A 143 -1.31 5.20 -16.27
C LEU A 143 -1.52 5.27 -17.78
N ALA A 144 -2.35 4.38 -18.31
CA ALA A 144 -2.68 4.37 -19.73
C ALA A 144 -3.49 5.62 -20.12
N GLY A 145 -3.25 6.12 -21.34
CA GLY A 145 -4.00 7.23 -21.92
C GLY A 145 -5.24 6.79 -22.70
N LYS A 146 -5.66 7.66 -23.64
CA LYS A 146 -6.79 7.39 -24.54
C LYS A 146 -6.47 6.36 -25.63
N VAL A 147 -5.19 6.08 -25.85
CA VAL A 147 -4.72 5.09 -26.82
C VAL A 147 -4.27 3.85 -26.06
N LYS A 148 -4.66 2.67 -26.55
CA LYS A 148 -4.24 1.41 -25.97
C LYS A 148 -2.72 1.26 -26.12
N PRO A 149 -1.99 0.99 -25.02
CA PRO A 149 -0.56 0.71 -25.13
C PRO A 149 -0.30 -0.56 -25.93
N ASP A 150 0.67 -0.49 -26.85
CA ASP A 150 1.12 -1.65 -27.60
C ASP A 150 2.22 -2.42 -26.84
N SER A 151 2.46 -3.67 -27.25
CA SER A 151 3.47 -4.52 -26.60
C SER A 151 4.90 -3.97 -26.67
N LYS A 152 5.23 -3.14 -27.68
CA LYS A 152 6.56 -2.57 -27.85
C LYS A 152 6.77 -1.45 -26.82
N ALA A 153 5.80 -0.56 -26.65
CA ALA A 153 5.82 0.52 -25.67
C ALA A 153 5.97 -0.03 -24.24
N LEU A 154 5.19 -1.06 -23.90
CA LEU A 154 5.25 -1.71 -22.58
C LEU A 154 6.61 -2.37 -22.31
N LYS A 155 7.20 -3.06 -23.29
CA LYS A 155 8.55 -3.64 -23.18
C LYS A 155 9.61 -2.57 -23.02
N GLN A 156 9.53 -1.48 -23.79
CA GLN A 156 10.51 -0.39 -23.73
C GLN A 156 10.46 0.38 -22.40
N LEU A 157 9.29 0.49 -21.78
CA LEU A 157 9.14 1.03 -20.44
C LEU A 157 9.44 0.01 -19.32
N ASN A 158 9.77 -1.23 -19.68
CA ASN A 158 9.97 -2.35 -18.76
C ASN A 158 8.79 -2.55 -17.80
N ILE A 159 7.56 -2.43 -18.29
CA ILE A 159 6.36 -2.74 -17.51
C ILE A 159 6.39 -4.22 -17.16
N THR A 160 6.26 -4.54 -15.87
CA THR A 160 6.27 -5.93 -15.37
C THR A 160 4.88 -6.39 -14.95
N ASN A 161 4.05 -5.46 -14.45
CA ASN A 161 2.75 -5.75 -13.88
C ASN A 161 1.66 -4.88 -14.53
N ILE A 162 0.46 -5.42 -14.68
CA ILE A 162 -0.70 -4.72 -15.28
C ILE A 162 -1.92 -4.92 -14.39
N ALA A 163 -2.54 -3.82 -13.96
CA ALA A 163 -3.86 -3.80 -13.36
C ALA A 163 -4.88 -3.25 -14.37
N GLY A 164 -5.74 -4.11 -14.89
CA GLY A 164 -6.81 -3.72 -15.81
C GLY A 164 -8.11 -3.46 -15.08
N LEU A 165 -8.74 -2.31 -15.27
CA LEU A 165 -9.99 -1.90 -14.64
C LEU A 165 -11.10 -1.77 -15.70
N GLY A 166 -12.09 -2.65 -15.64
CA GLY A 166 -13.17 -2.69 -16.63
C GLY A 166 -12.73 -3.16 -18.02
N VAL A 167 -11.51 -3.69 -18.14
CA VAL A 167 -10.95 -4.22 -19.40
C VAL A 167 -11.24 -5.71 -19.50
N GLN A 168 -11.80 -6.15 -20.63
CA GLN A 168 -11.96 -7.59 -20.88
C GLN A 168 -10.60 -8.27 -21.09
N GLU A 169 -10.44 -9.45 -20.50
CA GLU A 169 -9.20 -10.25 -20.44
C GLU A 169 -8.72 -10.76 -21.82
N HIS A 170 -9.47 -10.51 -22.90
CA HIS A 170 -9.28 -11.09 -24.22
C HIS A 170 -8.07 -10.53 -25.01
N SER A 171 -7.30 -9.62 -24.44
CA SER A 171 -6.12 -9.06 -25.10
C SER A 171 -4.91 -9.97 -24.88
N SER A 172 -4.66 -10.87 -25.84
CA SER A 172 -3.46 -11.74 -25.91
C SER A 172 -2.14 -10.98 -25.65
N THR A 173 -2.11 -9.69 -25.95
CA THR A 173 -1.02 -8.75 -25.69
C THR A 173 -0.51 -8.78 -24.23
N PHE A 174 -1.38 -9.03 -23.25
CA PHE A 174 -1.04 -8.90 -21.83
C PHE A 174 -0.66 -10.22 -21.14
N ARG A 175 -0.81 -11.37 -21.82
CA ARG A 175 -0.54 -12.69 -21.21
C ARG A 175 0.93 -12.99 -20.97
N SER A 176 1.84 -12.17 -21.49
CA SER A 176 3.29 -12.36 -21.38
C SER A 176 3.95 -11.60 -20.22
N TYR A 177 3.17 -10.83 -19.45
CA TYR A 177 3.68 -10.06 -18.32
C TYR A 177 3.59 -10.85 -17.01
N VAL A 178 4.51 -10.58 -16.09
CA VAL A 178 4.76 -11.38 -14.88
C VAL A 178 3.56 -11.36 -13.92
N GLY A 179 2.90 -10.20 -13.78
CA GLY A 179 1.70 -10.05 -12.96
C GLY A 179 0.60 -9.31 -13.70
N CYS A 180 -0.44 -10.01 -14.14
CA CYS A 180 -1.63 -9.39 -14.73
C CYS A 180 -2.86 -9.69 -13.89
N GLN A 181 -3.54 -8.66 -13.42
CA GLN A 181 -4.82 -8.80 -12.73
C GLN A 181 -5.86 -7.88 -13.35
N PHE A 182 -7.01 -8.45 -13.70
CA PHE A 182 -8.14 -7.72 -14.28
C PHE A 182 -9.28 -7.66 -13.27
N PHE A 183 -9.73 -6.43 -13.01
CA PHE A 183 -10.79 -6.11 -12.06
C PHE A 183 -12.04 -5.73 -12.85
N PRO A 184 -13.13 -6.51 -12.74
CA PRO A 184 -14.37 -6.23 -13.46
C PRO A 184 -15.09 -5.03 -12.80
N VAL A 185 -14.82 -3.83 -13.30
CA VAL A 185 -15.39 -2.58 -12.77
C VAL A 185 -16.21 -1.89 -13.86
N LYS A 186 -17.54 -1.93 -13.74
CA LYS A 186 -18.48 -1.26 -14.63
C LYS A 186 -19.12 -0.02 -14.02
N SER A 187 -19.01 0.16 -12.70
CA SER A 187 -19.62 1.28 -11.98
C SER A 187 -18.78 1.75 -10.80
N THR A 188 -19.05 2.97 -10.34
CA THR A 188 -18.47 3.56 -9.12
C THR A 188 -18.70 2.68 -7.88
N LYS A 189 -19.85 2.02 -7.74
CA LYS A 189 -20.13 1.11 -6.62
C LYS A 189 -19.18 -0.09 -6.66
N GLN A 190 -18.96 -0.67 -7.84
CA GLN A 190 -18.01 -1.77 -8.01
C GLN A 190 -16.55 -1.33 -7.81
N LEU A 191 -16.21 -0.10 -8.22
CA LEU A 191 -14.88 0.44 -7.97
C LEU A 191 -14.59 0.49 -6.47
N LYS A 192 -15.54 0.96 -5.65
CA LYS A 192 -15.39 0.98 -4.19
C LYS A 192 -15.09 -0.41 -3.61
N LEU A 193 -15.78 -1.44 -4.10
CA LEU A 193 -15.59 -2.83 -3.67
C LEU A 193 -14.25 -3.42 -4.12
N THR A 194 -13.74 -3.00 -5.27
CA THR A 194 -12.50 -3.54 -5.86
C THR A 194 -11.26 -2.73 -5.51
N LEU A 195 -11.42 -1.50 -5.00
CA LEU A 195 -10.31 -0.58 -4.77
C LEU A 195 -9.25 -1.18 -3.86
N THR A 196 -9.65 -1.79 -2.73
CA THR A 196 -8.70 -2.41 -1.80
C THR A 196 -7.87 -3.50 -2.47
N ALA A 197 -8.51 -4.37 -3.27
CA ALA A 197 -7.82 -5.43 -3.99
C ALA A 197 -6.84 -4.86 -5.04
N VAL A 198 -7.24 -3.79 -5.75
CA VAL A 198 -6.36 -3.08 -6.69
C VAL A 198 -5.16 -2.49 -5.97
N LEU A 199 -5.36 -1.79 -4.86
CA LEU A 199 -4.30 -1.18 -4.07
C LEU A 199 -3.34 -2.23 -3.49
N GLN A 200 -3.85 -3.35 -2.98
CA GLN A 200 -3.03 -4.48 -2.52
C GLN A 200 -2.22 -5.09 -3.67
N PHE A 201 -2.79 -5.22 -4.87
CA PHE A 201 -2.05 -5.66 -6.05
C PHE A 201 -0.95 -4.65 -6.44
N MET A 202 -1.24 -3.35 -6.38
CA MET A 202 -0.25 -2.30 -6.64
C MET A 202 0.92 -2.36 -5.64
N ARG A 203 0.63 -2.50 -4.34
CA ARG A 203 1.66 -2.63 -3.29
C ARG A 203 2.58 -3.82 -3.52
N ARG A 204 2.00 -5.02 -3.69
CA ARG A 204 2.77 -6.25 -3.95
C ARG A 204 3.65 -6.10 -5.20
N SER A 205 3.08 -5.55 -6.28
CA SER A 205 3.82 -5.32 -7.53
C SER A 205 5.03 -4.38 -7.35
N LEU A 206 4.90 -3.37 -6.49
CA LEU A 206 5.97 -2.40 -6.23
C LEU A 206 7.01 -2.91 -5.22
N GLU A 207 6.61 -3.75 -4.26
CA GLU A 207 7.50 -4.45 -3.32
C GLU A 207 8.46 -5.40 -4.03
N GLU A 208 8.00 -6.03 -5.12
CA GLU A 208 8.81 -6.90 -5.99
C GLU A 208 9.73 -6.11 -6.95
N HIS A 209 9.94 -4.81 -6.70
CA HIS A 209 10.64 -3.87 -7.59
C HIS A 209 10.06 -3.80 -9.01
N GLY A 210 8.79 -4.16 -9.16
CA GLY A 210 8.08 -4.12 -10.43
C GLY A 210 7.71 -2.70 -10.87
N ARG A 211 7.36 -2.60 -12.15
CA ARG A 211 6.75 -1.42 -12.79
C ARG A 211 5.34 -1.76 -13.17
N ILE A 212 4.38 -1.03 -12.60
CA ILE A 212 2.97 -1.32 -12.77
C ILE A 212 2.31 -0.35 -13.73
N LEU A 213 1.55 -0.89 -14.68
CA LEU A 213 0.62 -0.14 -15.51
C LEU A 213 -0.80 -0.30 -14.98
N ILE A 214 -1.47 0.83 -14.71
CA ILE A 214 -2.91 0.89 -14.45
C ILE A 214 -3.62 1.25 -15.75
N LEU A 215 -4.54 0.40 -16.18
CA LEU A 215 -5.20 0.46 -17.48
C LEU A 215 -6.71 0.48 -17.28
N GLY A 216 -7.38 1.50 -17.81
CA GLY A 216 -8.81 1.45 -18.11
C GLY A 216 -9.03 1.13 -19.59
N ASP A 217 -10.23 0.69 -19.96
CA ASP A 217 -10.56 0.51 -21.39
C ASP A 217 -10.46 1.86 -22.12
N PRO A 218 -9.61 1.99 -23.15
CA PRO A 218 -9.43 3.24 -23.89
C PRO A 218 -10.71 3.75 -24.56
N ALA A 219 -11.68 2.87 -24.86
CA ALA A 219 -12.97 3.27 -25.41
C ALA A 219 -13.97 3.73 -24.33
N ASP A 220 -13.82 3.28 -23.09
CA ASP A 220 -14.73 3.60 -21.98
C ASP A 220 -14.16 4.69 -21.06
N ALA A 221 -14.77 5.87 -21.10
CA ALA A 221 -14.39 6.98 -20.22
C ALA A 221 -14.53 6.64 -18.74
N SER A 222 -15.51 5.82 -18.37
CA SER A 222 -15.73 5.39 -17.00
C SER A 222 -14.55 4.54 -16.51
N ALA A 223 -14.14 3.53 -17.30
CA ALA A 223 -13.00 2.68 -17.00
C ALA A 223 -11.68 3.47 -16.86
N ARG A 224 -11.41 4.45 -17.75
CA ARG A 224 -10.23 5.32 -17.65
C ARG A 224 -10.22 6.15 -16.37
N ASN A 225 -11.39 6.68 -15.99
CA ASN A 225 -11.49 7.46 -14.76
C ASN A 225 -11.38 6.57 -13.52
N HIS A 226 -11.88 5.33 -13.55
CA HIS A 226 -11.67 4.36 -12.46
C HIS A 226 -10.18 4.01 -12.28
N ALA A 227 -9.44 3.82 -13.38
CA ALA A 227 -7.99 3.66 -13.36
C ALA A 227 -7.29 4.85 -12.72
N THR A 228 -7.70 6.06 -13.11
CA THR A 228 -7.19 7.30 -12.52
C THR A 228 -7.49 7.38 -11.01
N ALA A 229 -8.72 7.07 -10.59
CA ALA A 229 -9.12 7.10 -9.20
C ALA A 229 -8.32 6.10 -8.35
N CYS A 230 -8.00 4.91 -8.88
CA CYS A 230 -7.13 3.95 -8.19
C CYS A 230 -5.72 4.52 -7.97
N VAL A 231 -5.14 5.18 -8.96
CA VAL A 231 -3.82 5.81 -8.82
C VAL A 231 -3.85 6.94 -7.79
N VAL A 232 -4.89 7.78 -7.80
CA VAL A 232 -5.03 8.85 -6.81
C VAL A 232 -5.20 8.28 -5.39
N ALA A 233 -6.06 7.27 -5.22
CA ALA A 233 -6.21 6.58 -3.95
C ALA A 233 -4.89 5.99 -3.44
N PHE A 234 -4.10 5.39 -4.33
CA PHE A 234 -2.77 4.86 -4.02
C PHE A 234 -1.82 5.96 -3.55
N LEU A 235 -1.73 7.08 -4.29
CA LEU A 235 -0.89 8.22 -3.91
C LEU A 235 -1.28 8.81 -2.54
N MET A 236 -2.58 8.84 -2.23
CA MET A 236 -3.05 9.33 -0.94
C MET A 236 -2.69 8.37 0.20
N GLN A 237 -2.90 7.07 0.03
CA GLN A 237 -2.66 6.09 1.10
C GLN A 237 -1.17 5.81 1.33
N ASP A 238 -0.41 5.58 0.26
CA ASP A 238 0.96 5.06 0.37
C ASP A 238 2.01 6.16 0.29
N HIS A 239 1.68 7.31 -0.32
CA HIS A 239 2.58 8.47 -0.39
C HIS A 239 2.14 9.63 0.51
N GLN A 240 1.08 9.45 1.30
CA GLN A 240 0.55 10.44 2.26
C GLN A 240 0.26 11.80 1.61
N LEU A 241 -0.04 11.81 0.32
CA LEU A 241 -0.43 13.03 -0.38
C LEU A 241 -1.88 13.37 -0.03
N ASP A 242 -2.16 14.66 0.09
CA ASP A 242 -3.54 15.10 0.12
C ASP A 242 -4.22 14.87 -1.25
N PHE A 243 -5.55 14.98 -1.29
CA PHE A 243 -6.30 14.74 -2.52
C PHE A 243 -5.91 15.70 -3.65
N GLU A 244 -5.73 16.99 -3.33
CA GLU A 244 -5.38 17.99 -4.34
C GLU A 244 -3.99 17.74 -4.90
N GLU A 245 -3.03 17.41 -4.05
CA GLU A 245 -1.67 17.06 -4.43
C GLU A 245 -1.64 15.81 -5.30
N ALA A 246 -2.37 14.76 -4.91
CA ALA A 246 -2.48 13.53 -5.68
C ALA A 246 -3.10 13.78 -7.06
N VAL A 247 -4.18 14.57 -7.15
CA VAL A 247 -4.79 14.96 -8.43
C VAL A 247 -3.87 15.86 -9.25
N LYS A 248 -3.12 16.77 -8.64
CA LYS A 248 -2.10 17.61 -9.33
C LYS A 248 -1.00 16.76 -9.97
N ARG A 249 -0.74 15.53 -9.48
CA ARG A 249 0.16 14.56 -10.12
C ARG A 249 -0.47 13.88 -11.33
N ILE A 250 -1.80 13.81 -11.41
CA ILE A 250 -2.49 13.25 -12.56
C ILE A 250 -2.65 14.31 -13.66
N PRO A 251 -2.23 13.99 -14.88
CA PRO A 251 -2.47 14.86 -16.03
C PRO A 251 -3.93 14.91 -16.42
N ARG A 252 -4.44 16.13 -16.58
CA ARG A 252 -5.84 16.39 -16.95
C ARG A 252 -6.29 15.70 -18.24
N GLN A 253 -5.39 15.47 -19.19
CA GLN A 253 -5.69 14.85 -20.50
C GLN A 253 -5.96 13.34 -20.44
N LEU A 254 -5.52 12.67 -19.36
CA LEU A 254 -5.83 11.25 -19.14
C LEU A 254 -7.25 11.06 -18.58
N CYS A 255 -7.80 12.10 -17.94
CA CYS A 255 -9.17 12.12 -17.45
C CYS A 255 -10.13 12.47 -18.59
N GLY A 256 -11.08 11.59 -18.89
CA GLY A 256 -12.06 11.80 -19.97
C GLY A 256 -13.24 12.70 -19.59
N VAL A 257 -13.38 13.05 -18.31
CA VAL A 257 -14.57 13.69 -17.73
C VAL A 257 -14.13 14.75 -16.71
N SER A 258 -14.97 15.77 -16.48
CA SER A 258 -14.80 16.73 -15.39
C SER A 258 -14.45 15.98 -14.10
N LEU A 259 -13.41 16.47 -13.42
CA LEU A 259 -12.83 15.90 -12.22
C LEU A 259 -13.85 15.86 -11.06
N ASP A 260 -15.02 16.48 -11.20
CA ASP A 260 -15.91 16.79 -10.07
C ASP A 260 -16.74 15.58 -9.60
N ASN A 261 -17.15 14.66 -10.49
CA ASN A 261 -18.10 13.59 -10.12
C ASN A 261 -17.46 12.26 -9.69
N GLN A 262 -16.28 11.91 -10.18
CA GLN A 262 -15.64 10.62 -9.85
C GLN A 262 -14.67 10.72 -8.67
N PHE A 263 -14.13 11.91 -8.42
CA PHE A 263 -13.27 12.14 -7.28
C PHE A 263 -14.02 12.35 -5.96
N GLY A 264 -15.35 12.37 -5.96
CA GLY A 264 -16.12 12.19 -4.73
C GLY A 264 -15.67 10.95 -3.95
N ILE A 265 -15.22 9.89 -4.63
CA ILE A 265 -14.63 8.69 -4.01
C ILE A 265 -13.30 8.99 -3.31
N CYS A 266 -12.42 9.78 -3.95
CA CYS A 266 -11.10 10.09 -3.41
C CYS A 266 -11.16 11.17 -2.33
N TRP A 267 -12.02 12.17 -2.49
CA TRP A 267 -12.34 13.12 -1.43
C TRP A 267 -12.94 12.42 -0.19
N GLN A 268 -13.78 11.39 -0.40
CA GLN A 268 -14.27 10.51 0.68
C GLN A 268 -13.15 9.67 1.34
N LEU A 269 -12.09 9.28 0.60
CA LEU A 269 -10.91 8.62 1.16
C LEU A 269 -10.10 9.56 2.07
N GLN A 270 -9.93 10.83 1.66
CA GLN A 270 -9.16 11.82 2.42
C GLN A 270 -9.79 12.12 3.78
N ASN A 271 -11.12 12.20 3.84
CA ASN A 271 -11.85 12.58 5.04
C ASN A 271 -12.12 11.42 6.00
N LYS A 272 -11.48 10.25 5.81
CA LYS A 272 -11.77 8.99 6.54
C LYS A 272 -13.26 8.64 6.59
N SER A 273 -14.08 9.25 5.72
CA SER A 273 -15.52 9.02 5.66
C SER A 273 -15.84 7.85 4.73
N TRP A 274 -14.96 6.85 4.71
CA TRP A 274 -15.31 5.51 4.23
C TRP A 274 -15.97 4.79 5.41
N ASN A 275 -17.19 5.24 5.78
CA ASN A 275 -18.14 4.31 6.36
C ASN A 275 -18.52 3.40 5.20
N PHE A 276 -17.90 2.23 5.10
CA PHE A 276 -18.33 1.19 4.16
C PHE A 276 -19.72 0.63 4.48
N GLY A 277 -20.42 1.24 5.45
CA GLY A 277 -21.27 0.51 6.36
C GLY A 277 -20.39 -0.31 7.29
N SER A 278 -20.69 -0.27 8.58
CA SER A 278 -20.12 -1.20 9.52
C SER A 278 -21.09 -2.36 9.66
N ILE A 279 -20.57 -3.57 9.62
CA ILE A 279 -21.35 -4.78 9.87
C ILE A 279 -21.44 -4.91 11.37
N LEU A 280 -22.65 -4.80 11.90
CA LEU A 280 -22.88 -5.13 13.29
C LEU A 280 -22.91 -6.65 13.44
N LEU A 281 -21.89 -7.17 14.12
CA LEU A 281 -21.79 -8.56 14.51
C LEU A 281 -22.25 -8.70 15.96
N GLU A 282 -23.33 -9.44 16.19
CA GLU A 282 -23.79 -9.79 17.53
C GLU A 282 -23.20 -11.15 17.90
N VAL A 283 -22.29 -11.18 18.88
CA VAL A 283 -21.59 -12.39 19.31
C VAL A 283 -22.32 -12.99 20.50
N TYR A 284 -22.69 -14.27 20.40
CA TYR A 284 -23.36 -15.03 21.45
C TYR A 284 -22.50 -16.20 21.90
N ALA A 285 -22.55 -16.51 23.20
CA ALA A 285 -22.00 -17.75 23.71
C ALA A 285 -22.85 -18.94 23.27
N LEU A 286 -22.28 -20.14 23.31
CA LEU A 286 -22.98 -21.42 23.14
C LEU A 286 -24.25 -21.56 24.01
N SER A 287 -24.29 -20.91 25.17
CA SER A 287 -25.46 -20.87 26.06
C SER A 287 -26.61 -19.99 25.54
N GLY A 288 -26.42 -19.27 24.44
CA GLY A 288 -27.35 -18.26 23.92
C GLY A 288 -27.21 -16.89 24.60
N GLN A 289 -26.28 -16.73 25.55
CA GLN A 289 -26.03 -15.44 26.20
C GLN A 289 -25.32 -14.49 25.24
N HIS A 290 -25.82 -13.26 25.10
CA HIS A 290 -25.14 -12.22 24.35
C HIS A 290 -23.82 -11.83 25.04
N VAL A 291 -22.74 -11.84 24.28
CA VAL A 291 -21.37 -11.60 24.76
C VAL A 291 -20.95 -10.17 24.44
N CYS A 292 -20.94 -9.80 23.16
CA CYS A 292 -20.56 -8.46 22.72
C CYS A 292 -21.14 -8.16 21.33
N ALA A 293 -21.29 -6.87 21.03
CA ALA A 293 -21.58 -6.40 19.69
C ALA A 293 -20.32 -5.76 19.11
N LEU A 294 -19.91 -6.17 17.92
CA LEU A 294 -18.74 -5.64 17.23
C LEU A 294 -19.19 -4.88 16.00
N ASP A 295 -18.71 -3.66 15.87
CA ASP A 295 -18.90 -2.86 14.68
C ASP A 295 -17.67 -3.03 13.79
N VAL A 296 -17.76 -3.88 12.77
CA VAL A 296 -16.61 -4.25 11.95
C VAL A 296 -16.75 -3.81 10.51
N GLU A 297 -15.63 -3.43 9.92
CA GLU A 297 -15.60 -3.12 8.51
C GLU A 297 -15.67 -4.41 7.68
N PRO A 298 -16.38 -4.45 6.53
CA PRO A 298 -16.58 -5.67 5.73
C PRO A 298 -15.30 -6.35 5.20
N PHE A 299 -14.15 -5.69 5.28
CA PHE A 299 -12.86 -6.17 4.78
C PHE A 299 -11.85 -6.41 5.91
N VAL A 300 -12.28 -6.38 7.17
CA VAL A 300 -11.47 -6.83 8.30
C VAL A 300 -11.17 -8.32 8.14
N SER A 301 -9.98 -8.79 8.53
CA SER A 301 -9.69 -10.22 8.46
C SER A 301 -10.41 -10.97 9.57
N VAL A 302 -10.75 -12.25 9.38
CA VAL A 302 -11.34 -13.07 10.47
C VAL A 302 -10.44 -13.10 11.70
N ARG A 303 -9.12 -13.07 11.51
CA ARG A 303 -8.16 -12.97 12.61
C ARG A 303 -8.35 -11.69 13.42
N ASP A 304 -8.61 -10.57 12.76
CA ASP A 304 -8.84 -9.29 13.44
C ASP A 304 -10.22 -9.25 14.10
N ILE A 305 -11.26 -9.89 13.51
CA ILE A 305 -12.55 -10.11 14.20
C ILE A 305 -12.31 -10.88 15.51
N LYS A 306 -11.57 -11.99 15.46
CA LYS A 306 -11.25 -12.78 16.66
C LYS A 306 -10.44 -11.99 17.69
N ARG A 307 -9.56 -11.09 17.27
CA ARG A 307 -8.84 -10.18 18.17
C ARG A 307 -9.74 -9.12 18.79
N LEU A 308 -10.76 -8.64 18.07
CA LEU A 308 -11.77 -7.74 18.64
C LEU A 308 -12.61 -8.47 19.68
N VAL A 309 -13.05 -9.69 19.40
CA VAL A 309 -13.69 -10.57 20.40
C VAL A 309 -12.76 -10.80 21.59
N GLU A 310 -11.46 -11.01 21.38
CA GLU A 310 -10.48 -11.19 22.46
C GLU A 310 -10.39 -9.96 23.38
N ARG A 311 -10.45 -8.75 22.82
CA ARG A 311 -10.43 -7.51 23.62
C ARG A 311 -11.69 -7.36 24.48
N GLU A 312 -12.85 -7.71 23.93
CA GLU A 312 -14.13 -7.58 24.64
C GLU A 312 -14.34 -8.70 25.67
N THR A 313 -13.87 -9.92 25.37
CA THR A 313 -14.16 -11.11 26.17
C THR A 313 -13.00 -11.57 27.06
N GLY A 314 -11.78 -11.17 26.73
CA GLY A 314 -10.54 -11.72 27.30
C GLY A 314 -10.17 -13.11 26.79
N VAL A 315 -10.94 -13.69 25.87
CA VAL A 315 -10.64 -15.02 25.30
C VAL A 315 -9.63 -14.87 24.17
N CYS A 316 -8.48 -15.54 24.24
CA CYS A 316 -7.47 -15.45 23.19
C CYS A 316 -7.98 -15.87 21.80
N HIS A 317 -7.69 -15.09 20.75
CA HIS A 317 -8.20 -15.32 19.39
C HIS A 317 -7.93 -16.72 18.82
N PHE A 318 -6.86 -17.40 19.23
CA PHE A 318 -6.52 -18.75 18.78
C PHE A 318 -7.37 -19.86 19.45
N MET A 319 -8.10 -19.55 20.52
CA MET A 319 -9.03 -20.47 21.18
C MET A 319 -10.47 -20.30 20.70
N GLN A 320 -10.72 -19.30 19.87
CA GLN A 320 -12.05 -18.95 19.39
C GLN A 320 -12.36 -19.67 18.08
N ARG A 321 -13.49 -20.37 18.03
CA ARG A 321 -14.21 -20.72 16.80
C ARG A 321 -15.46 -19.85 16.74
N LEU A 322 -15.51 -18.96 15.76
CA LEU A 322 -16.69 -18.15 15.50
C LEU A 322 -17.51 -18.88 14.45
N LEU A 323 -18.80 -19.08 14.68
CA LEU A 323 -19.70 -19.71 13.72
C LEU A 323 -20.72 -18.71 13.19
N VAL A 324 -21.04 -18.78 11.90
CA VAL A 324 -22.22 -18.14 11.30
C VAL A 324 -23.22 -19.24 10.99
N GLY A 325 -24.32 -19.31 11.76
CA GLY A 325 -25.20 -20.48 11.74
C GLY A 325 -24.46 -21.73 12.23
N GLU A 326 -24.32 -22.74 11.37
CA GLU A 326 -23.60 -23.98 11.68
C GLU A 326 -22.17 -24.04 11.10
N ALA A 327 -21.79 -23.08 10.25
CA ALA A 327 -20.49 -23.06 9.58
C ALA A 327 -19.46 -22.24 10.36
N GLU A 328 -18.21 -22.72 10.39
CA GLU A 328 -17.10 -21.94 10.97
C GLU A 328 -16.77 -20.74 10.07
N LEU A 329 -16.66 -19.57 10.70
CA LEU A 329 -16.23 -18.36 10.04
C LEU A 329 -14.74 -18.45 9.75
N ASP A 330 -14.42 -18.73 8.48
CA ASP A 330 -13.11 -18.57 7.88
C ASP A 330 -13.10 -17.36 6.92
N GLN A 331 -11.94 -17.11 6.30
CA GLN A 331 -11.77 -15.93 5.44
C GLN A 331 -12.67 -15.97 4.20
N ASP A 332 -12.90 -17.15 3.62
CA ASP A 332 -13.73 -17.32 2.42
C ASP A 332 -15.21 -17.09 2.76
N HIS A 333 -15.68 -17.60 3.90
CA HIS A 333 -17.03 -17.33 4.42
C HIS A 333 -17.23 -15.86 4.76
N TRP A 334 -16.23 -15.22 5.36
CA TRP A 334 -16.29 -13.79 5.67
C TRP A 334 -16.42 -12.93 4.41
N GLU A 335 -15.73 -13.29 3.32
CA GLU A 335 -15.88 -12.61 2.03
C GLU A 335 -17.30 -12.73 1.46
N VAL A 336 -17.98 -13.86 1.69
CA VAL A 336 -19.39 -14.03 1.33
C VAL A 336 -20.30 -13.16 2.19
N VAL A 337 -20.12 -13.15 3.51
CA VAL A 337 -20.88 -12.30 4.45
C VAL A 337 -20.71 -10.82 4.12
N ALA A 338 -19.48 -10.39 3.86
CA ALA A 338 -19.15 -9.04 3.44
C ALA A 338 -19.85 -8.69 2.11
N ARG A 339 -19.84 -9.60 1.13
CA ARG A 339 -20.51 -9.42 -0.16
C ARG A 339 -22.03 -9.30 -0.01
N ASP A 340 -22.63 -10.11 0.85
CA ASP A 340 -24.08 -10.14 1.07
C ASP A 340 -24.56 -8.84 1.75
N PHE A 341 -23.82 -8.33 2.73
CA PHE A 341 -24.05 -7.01 3.33
C PHE A 341 -24.17 -5.89 2.27
N TYR A 342 -23.36 -5.95 1.22
CA TYR A 342 -23.39 -4.96 0.13
C TYR A 342 -24.54 -5.15 -0.87
N ALA A 343 -25.17 -6.33 -0.89
CA ALA A 343 -26.32 -6.65 -1.72
C ALA A 343 -27.65 -6.26 -1.05
N SER A 344 -27.76 -6.44 0.27
CA SER A 344 -28.98 -6.18 1.06
C SER A 344 -29.12 -4.74 1.57
N GLY A 345 -28.04 -3.96 1.64
CA GLY A 345 -28.04 -2.60 2.18
C GLY A 345 -27.67 -2.53 3.67
N ALA A 346 -27.41 -1.32 4.16
CA ALA A 346 -26.65 -1.04 5.39
C ALA A 346 -27.27 -1.50 6.73
N ASP A 347 -28.46 -2.12 6.74
CA ASP A 347 -29.18 -2.54 7.97
C ASP A 347 -29.05 -4.05 8.27
N THR A 348 -28.09 -4.75 7.66
CA THR A 348 -27.97 -6.21 7.82
C THR A 348 -27.13 -6.55 9.05
N LYS A 349 -27.77 -7.12 10.08
CA LYS A 349 -27.10 -7.67 11.26
C LYS A 349 -26.74 -9.14 11.05
N TYR A 350 -25.55 -9.54 11.49
CA TYR A 350 -25.15 -10.96 11.50
C TYR A 350 -24.93 -11.44 12.92
N GLN A 351 -25.47 -12.62 13.23
CA GLN A 351 -25.26 -13.28 14.51
C GLN A 351 -24.12 -14.28 14.41
N LEU A 352 -23.15 -14.14 15.30
CA LEU A 352 -22.02 -15.05 15.45
C LEU A 352 -22.16 -15.85 16.73
N THR A 353 -21.97 -17.17 16.65
CA THR A 353 -21.87 -18.02 17.84
C THR A 353 -20.41 -18.26 18.16
N LEU A 354 -19.97 -17.81 19.33
CA LEU A 354 -18.64 -18.07 19.87
C LEU A 354 -18.60 -19.46 20.50
N HIS A 355 -17.88 -20.35 19.84
CA HIS A 355 -17.47 -21.66 20.34
C HIS A 355 -16.04 -21.57 20.87
N LEU A 356 -15.82 -22.13 22.04
CA LEU A 356 -14.48 -22.29 22.57
C LEU A 356 -13.97 -23.67 22.24
N VAL A 357 -12.79 -23.71 21.64
CA VAL A 357 -12.09 -24.96 21.44
C VAL A 357 -11.54 -25.39 22.78
N ARG A 358 -12.05 -26.51 23.28
CA ARG A 358 -11.41 -27.22 24.38
C ARG A 358 -10.05 -27.71 23.86
N CYS A 359 -8.96 -27.18 24.40
CA CYS A 359 -7.65 -27.82 24.23
C CYS A 359 -7.70 -29.13 25.02
N GLU A 360 -8.04 -30.23 24.34
CA GLU A 360 -7.91 -31.57 24.92
C GLU A 360 -6.46 -32.03 24.79
N GLY A 361 -5.90 -32.55 25.89
CA GLY A 361 -4.67 -33.36 25.91
C GLY A 361 -3.37 -32.59 26.14
N GLU A 362 -2.78 -32.00 25.11
CA GLU A 362 -1.31 -31.83 25.08
C GLU A 362 -0.77 -30.57 25.77
N VAL A 363 -1.57 -29.50 25.88
CA VAL A 363 -1.09 -28.22 26.43
C VAL A 363 -0.91 -28.28 27.95
N TRP A 364 -1.74 -29.08 28.64
CA TRP A 364 -1.69 -29.23 30.09
C TRP A 364 -0.58 -30.16 30.55
N ASP A 365 -0.34 -31.25 29.82
CA ASP A 365 0.79 -32.14 30.09
C ASP A 365 2.10 -31.38 29.81
N GLY A 366 2.19 -30.60 28.73
CA GLY A 366 3.37 -29.77 28.45
C GLY A 366 3.63 -28.64 29.44
N LEU A 367 2.59 -27.96 29.95
CA LEU A 367 2.76 -26.92 30.98
C LEU A 367 3.08 -27.51 32.36
N ARG A 368 2.47 -28.66 32.71
CA ARG A 368 2.79 -29.40 33.92
C ARG A 368 4.22 -29.92 33.87
N ASP A 369 4.63 -30.56 32.79
CA ASP A 369 6.00 -31.03 32.59
C ASP A 369 7.00 -29.87 32.63
N LEU A 370 6.68 -28.72 32.03
CA LEU A 370 7.52 -27.52 32.08
C LEU A 370 7.67 -26.99 33.52
N LEU A 371 6.57 -26.90 34.27
CA LEU A 371 6.58 -26.44 35.65
C LEU A 371 7.28 -27.45 36.57
N GLU A 372 7.06 -28.75 36.38
CA GLU A 372 7.76 -29.82 37.10
C GLU A 372 9.26 -29.84 36.78
N THR A 373 9.66 -29.62 35.53
CA THR A 373 11.06 -29.51 35.10
C THR A 373 11.73 -28.28 35.70
N LEU A 374 11.06 -27.13 35.72
CA LEU A 374 11.55 -25.89 36.34
C LEU A 374 11.75 -26.03 37.86
N VAL A 375 11.01 -26.95 38.50
CA VAL A 375 11.10 -27.25 39.93
C VAL A 375 12.16 -28.31 40.24
N GLN A 376 12.29 -29.33 39.38
CA GLN A 376 13.22 -30.45 39.58
C GLN A 376 14.65 -30.11 39.16
N GLU A 377 14.83 -29.33 38.10
CA GLU A 377 16.15 -28.93 37.63
C GLU A 377 16.50 -27.54 38.15
N ASN A 378 17.48 -27.50 39.06
CA ASN A 378 18.04 -26.29 39.66
C ASN A 378 18.67 -25.39 38.57
N TRP A 379 17.83 -24.64 37.87
CA TRP A 379 18.00 -24.02 36.54
C TRP A 379 19.11 -22.96 36.41
N ARG A 380 19.82 -22.67 37.49
CA ARG A 380 20.93 -21.71 37.47
C ARG A 380 22.18 -22.23 36.73
N ASN A 381 22.29 -23.51 36.37
CA ASN A 381 23.60 -24.12 36.02
C ASN A 381 23.70 -24.98 34.73
N ARG A 382 22.86 -24.84 33.70
CA ARG A 382 23.13 -25.50 32.38
C ARG A 382 22.82 -24.65 31.13
N PRO A 383 23.60 -24.81 30.04
CA PRO A 383 23.27 -24.25 28.75
C PRO A 383 22.22 -25.11 28.05
N LEU A 384 21.08 -24.49 27.72
CA LEU A 384 19.92 -25.09 27.06
C LEU A 384 20.24 -25.41 25.59
N ASP A 385 19.92 -26.63 25.13
CA ASP A 385 19.92 -27.01 23.71
C ASP A 385 18.57 -26.65 23.06
N THR A 386 18.57 -26.26 21.78
CA THR A 386 18.31 -24.85 21.45
C THR A 386 17.15 -24.50 20.51
N ALA A 387 16.40 -25.41 19.88
CA ALA A 387 15.47 -24.94 18.83
C ALA A 387 14.06 -24.53 19.33
N TRP A 388 13.41 -25.42 20.09
CA TRP A 388 12.00 -25.24 20.48
C TRP A 388 11.86 -24.48 21.81
N CYS A 389 12.65 -24.87 22.81
CA CYS A 389 12.67 -24.22 24.12
C CYS A 389 13.13 -22.76 24.03
N ALA A 390 14.16 -22.44 23.25
CA ALA A 390 14.69 -21.08 23.17
C ALA A 390 13.67 -20.06 22.63
N THR A 391 12.85 -20.42 21.65
CA THR A 391 11.95 -19.45 20.99
C THR A 391 10.73 -19.10 21.85
N LYS A 392 10.15 -20.08 22.55
CA LYS A 392 8.98 -19.88 23.40
C LYS A 392 9.35 -19.41 24.81
N LEU A 393 10.43 -19.96 25.41
CA LEU A 393 10.91 -19.47 26.71
C LEU A 393 11.54 -18.09 26.60
N ASN A 394 12.31 -17.72 25.56
CA ASN A 394 12.84 -16.36 25.48
C ASN A 394 11.75 -15.31 25.31
N ARG A 395 10.64 -15.66 24.66
CA ARG A 395 9.46 -14.81 24.55
C ARG A 395 8.75 -14.65 25.89
N CYS A 396 8.52 -15.76 26.61
CA CYS A 396 7.98 -15.70 27.97
C CYS A 396 8.94 -14.93 28.90
N LYS A 397 10.26 -15.12 28.75
CA LYS A 397 11.31 -14.49 29.55
C LYS A 397 11.40 -12.99 29.29
N SER A 398 11.28 -12.51 28.05
CA SER A 398 11.26 -11.07 27.75
C SER A 398 9.94 -10.42 28.19
N GLU A 399 8.83 -11.16 28.16
CA GLU A 399 7.52 -10.65 28.58
C GLU A 399 7.34 -10.68 30.12
N LEU A 400 8.01 -11.61 30.84
CA LEU A 400 7.92 -11.80 32.30
C LEU A 400 9.00 -11.09 33.13
N LEU A 401 10.22 -10.89 32.62
CA LEU A 401 11.36 -10.44 33.45
C LEU A 401 11.65 -8.93 33.38
N ASP A 402 11.07 -8.18 32.43
CA ASP A 402 11.31 -6.73 32.30
C ASP A 402 10.39 -5.87 33.19
N GLN A 403 9.45 -6.48 33.92
CA GLN A 403 8.51 -5.77 34.80
C GLN A 403 8.70 -6.24 36.25
N GLY A 404 9.67 -5.65 36.94
CA GLY A 404 10.07 -6.03 38.29
C GLY A 404 8.90 -6.30 39.24
N ASN A 405 8.93 -7.46 39.91
CA ASN A 405 8.04 -7.92 40.98
C ASN A 405 6.53 -7.64 40.82
N GLN A 406 6.02 -7.44 39.59
CA GLN A 406 4.60 -7.31 39.36
C GLN A 406 4.02 -8.66 38.93
N ALA A 407 2.91 -9.03 39.56
CA ALA A 407 2.20 -10.25 39.28
C ALA A 407 1.82 -10.29 37.78
N THR A 408 2.27 -11.32 37.07
CA THR A 408 2.06 -11.42 35.62
C THR A 408 0.94 -12.41 35.33
N PHE A 409 -0.07 -11.96 34.61
CA PHE A 409 -1.20 -12.78 34.18
C PHE A 409 -0.87 -13.51 32.88
N VAL A 410 -0.83 -14.84 32.94
CA VAL A 410 -0.63 -15.72 31.79
C VAL A 410 -1.98 -16.35 31.42
N PRO A 411 -2.59 -15.98 30.28
CA PRO A 411 -3.82 -16.61 29.83
C PRO A 411 -3.56 -18.08 29.49
N ILE A 412 -4.40 -18.98 29.99
CA ILE A 412 -4.22 -20.42 29.74
C ILE A 412 -5.08 -20.85 28.56
N PRO A 413 -4.49 -21.48 27.53
CA PRO A 413 -5.26 -22.10 26.46
C PRO A 413 -6.25 -23.14 26.99
N GLY A 414 -7.54 -22.89 26.80
CA GLY A 414 -8.65 -23.79 27.16
C GLY A 414 -9.36 -23.48 28.49
N MET A 415 -8.94 -22.46 29.26
CA MET A 415 -9.66 -22.03 30.46
C MET A 415 -10.20 -20.61 30.31
N PHE A 416 -11.40 -20.37 30.85
CA PHE A 416 -11.89 -19.00 31.09
C PHE A 416 -11.15 -18.42 32.30
N GLY A 417 -9.86 -18.20 32.20
CA GLY A 417 -9.02 -17.97 33.36
C GLY A 417 -7.55 -17.86 33.00
N GLY A 418 -6.75 -17.38 33.94
CA GLY A 418 -5.31 -17.28 33.76
C GLY A 418 -4.56 -17.61 35.04
N ILE A 419 -3.25 -17.78 34.88
CA ILE A 419 -2.31 -17.98 35.96
C ILE A 419 -1.70 -16.63 36.28
N GLU A 420 -1.91 -16.14 37.49
CA GLU A 420 -1.15 -15.04 38.03
C GLU A 420 0.10 -15.62 38.71
N VAL A 421 1.27 -15.21 38.25
CA VAL A 421 2.55 -15.64 38.82
C VAL A 421 3.20 -14.43 39.51
N ALA A 422 3.46 -14.56 40.81
CA ALA A 422 4.13 -13.54 41.61
C ALA A 422 5.23 -14.15 42.46
N TRP A 423 6.35 -13.44 42.62
CA TRP A 423 7.36 -13.79 43.60
C TRP A 423 7.00 -13.14 44.94
N GLU A 424 6.83 -13.96 45.97
CA GLU A 424 6.51 -13.51 47.33
C GLU A 424 7.61 -13.95 48.30
N MET A 425 7.83 -13.16 49.34
CA MET A 425 8.73 -13.52 50.43
C MET A 425 7.93 -14.22 51.51
N GLU A 426 8.06 -15.54 51.61
CA GLU A 426 7.51 -16.31 52.72
C GLU A 426 8.43 -16.17 53.93
N GLY A 427 7.86 -16.15 55.14
CA GLY A 427 8.56 -15.84 56.40
C GLY A 427 9.95 -16.47 56.52
N GLN A 428 10.89 -15.73 57.12
CA GLN A 428 12.36 -15.96 57.12
C GLN A 428 13.09 -15.57 55.82
N GLY A 429 12.46 -14.82 54.91
CA GLY A 429 13.14 -14.24 53.75
C GLY A 429 13.42 -15.23 52.62
N ARG A 430 12.58 -16.26 52.49
CA ARG A 430 12.64 -17.21 51.37
C ARG A 430 11.76 -16.70 50.23
N GLU A 431 12.33 -16.61 49.04
CA GLU A 431 11.57 -16.33 47.81
C GLU A 431 10.74 -17.56 47.42
N VAL A 432 9.45 -17.34 47.24
CA VAL A 432 8.47 -18.34 46.85
C VAL A 432 7.76 -17.85 45.60
N LEU A 433 7.56 -18.75 44.63
CA LEU A 433 6.71 -18.46 43.49
C LEU A 433 5.26 -18.78 43.89
N ASN A 434 4.45 -17.74 44.04
CA ASN A 434 3.01 -17.86 44.23
C ASN A 434 2.34 -17.94 42.85
N VAL A 435 1.66 -19.05 42.62
CA VAL A 435 0.94 -19.32 41.37
C VAL A 435 -0.55 -19.39 41.70
N THR A 436 -1.30 -18.38 41.27
CA THR A 436 -2.75 -18.31 41.48
C THR A 436 -3.47 -18.59 40.18
N ALA A 437 -4.19 -19.71 40.12
CA ALA A 437 -5.10 -20.01 39.00
C ALA A 437 -6.49 -19.45 39.31
N SER A 438 -7.06 -18.68 38.38
CA SER A 438 -8.43 -18.17 38.47
C SER A 438 -9.26 -18.65 37.29
N SER A 439 -10.56 -18.88 37.50
CA SER A 439 -11.56 -19.13 36.47
C SER A 439 -12.70 -18.11 36.60
N ARG A 440 -13.12 -17.48 35.51
CA ARG A 440 -14.22 -16.52 35.40
C ARG A 440 -15.59 -17.19 35.21
N MET A 441 -15.64 -18.48 34.87
CA MET A 441 -16.90 -19.22 34.70
C MET A 441 -17.44 -19.76 36.02
N ASP A 442 -16.56 -20.06 36.98
CA ASP A 442 -16.92 -20.31 38.37
C ASP A 442 -16.57 -19.05 39.14
N TYR A 443 -17.56 -18.22 39.46
CA TYR A 443 -17.37 -17.12 40.40
C TYR A 443 -16.72 -17.72 41.67
N ASN A 444 -15.45 -17.35 41.89
CA ASN A 444 -14.66 -17.55 43.10
C ASN A 444 -13.87 -18.86 43.29
N PHE A 445 -13.35 -19.51 42.23
CA PHE A 445 -12.34 -20.56 42.42
C PHE A 445 -10.91 -20.00 42.38
N ARG A 446 -10.19 -20.07 43.52
CA ARG A 446 -8.74 -19.80 43.60
C ARG A 446 -7.99 -21.00 44.14
N GLU A 447 -6.98 -21.44 43.39
CA GLU A 447 -5.96 -22.37 43.86
C GLU A 447 -4.61 -21.66 43.92
N CYS A 448 -4.00 -21.67 45.10
CA CYS A 448 -2.67 -21.12 45.33
C CYS A 448 -1.68 -22.27 45.51
N TYR A 449 -0.62 -22.23 44.71
CA TYR A 449 0.49 -23.14 44.77
C TYR A 449 1.74 -22.39 45.22
N ILE A 450 2.46 -22.99 46.17
CA ILE A 450 3.79 -22.55 46.58
C ILE A 450 4.79 -23.47 45.90
N VAL A 451 5.69 -22.83 45.16
CA VAL A 451 6.86 -23.49 44.60
C VAL A 451 8.08 -23.07 45.41
N SER A 452 8.72 -24.05 46.05
CA SER A 452 9.91 -23.85 46.86
C SER A 452 11.02 -24.84 46.46
N SER A 453 12.24 -24.64 46.97
CA SER A 453 13.34 -25.59 46.82
C SER A 453 13.06 -26.98 47.40
N GLU A 454 12.01 -27.12 48.22
CA GLU A 454 11.60 -28.38 48.87
C GLU A 454 10.48 -29.09 48.09
N GLY A 455 9.99 -28.51 46.99
CA GLY A 455 9.01 -29.11 46.09
C GLY A 455 7.76 -28.25 45.85
N PHE A 456 6.84 -28.80 45.05
CA PHE A 456 5.56 -28.19 44.67
C PHE A 456 4.48 -28.55 45.69
N ARG A 457 3.90 -27.55 46.37
CA ARG A 457 2.84 -27.78 47.36
C ARG A 457 1.62 -26.91 47.09
N LYS A 458 0.45 -27.53 47.03
CA LYS A 458 -0.84 -26.83 47.05
C LYS A 458 -1.10 -26.29 48.46
N VAL A 459 -1.25 -24.98 48.59
CA VAL A 459 -1.29 -24.33 49.91
C VAL A 459 -2.70 -23.92 50.31
N LYS A 460 -3.52 -23.52 49.35
CA LYS A 460 -4.89 -23.13 49.64
C LYS A 460 -5.81 -23.35 48.46
N THR A 461 -6.99 -23.87 48.76
CA THR A 461 -8.16 -23.79 47.87
C THR A 461 -9.15 -22.88 48.59
N SER A 462 -9.52 -21.74 48.00
CA SER A 462 -10.61 -20.92 48.55
C SER A 462 -11.71 -20.80 47.52
N ARG A 463 -12.92 -21.18 47.95
CA ARG A 463 -14.18 -20.73 47.36
C ARG A 463 -14.66 -19.55 48.19
N THR A 464 -14.82 -18.36 47.60
CA THR A 464 -15.56 -17.26 48.23
C THR A 464 -17.02 -17.27 47.83
#